data_AF-A0A0D6TS17-F1
#
_entry.id   AF-A0A0D6TS17-F1
#
_cell.length_a   1.000
_cell.length_b   1.000
_cell.length_c   1.000
_cell.angle_alpha   90.00
_cell.angle_beta   90.00
_cell.angle_gamma   90.00
#
_symmetry.space_group_name_H-M   'P 1'
#
loop_
_entity.id
_entity.type
_entity.pdbx_description
1 polymer ?
#
loop_
_entity_poly.entity_id
_entity_poly.type
_entity_poly.pdbx_seq_one_letter_code
_entity_poly.pdbx_strand_id
1 'polypeptide(L)'
;MRKLFSILSILVLLTSCDDGDITLESFNFEGQTILDCDANDLLEENLLFKTKNDELLLINLLNTSYNTLFIPEETGDAGPRTVPINSNSQVIYRKYTGTVSRSTVCSTIPVSSPTVAKEWVATGGTISVETNEVRDPNTNEVIAHIHNITFTNVNFSSSDNSFSFSNYIFGDYRIDI
;
A
#
# COMPACT_ATOMS: atom_id res chain seq x y z
N MET A 1 -5.95 -60.82 33.77
CA MET A 1 -5.70 -59.39 34.04
C MET A 1 -4.20 -59.15 34.12
N ARG A 2 -3.62 -58.33 33.23
CA ARG A 2 -2.27 -57.71 33.31
C ARG A 2 -1.73 -57.16 31.96
N LYS A 3 -2.61 -56.82 31.00
CA LYS A 3 -2.22 -56.17 29.74
C LYS A 3 -2.61 -54.68 29.67
N LEU A 4 -2.70 -54.01 30.82
CA LEU A 4 -3.20 -52.62 30.90
C LEU A 4 -2.11 -51.57 31.20
N PHE A 5 -0.83 -51.91 31.15
CA PHE A 5 0.24 -50.96 31.45
C PHE A 5 0.86 -50.24 30.24
N SER A 6 0.30 -50.41 29.04
CA SER A 6 0.89 -49.81 27.82
C SER A 6 0.21 -48.52 27.34
N ILE A 7 -0.77 -47.99 28.08
CA ILE A 7 -1.59 -46.83 27.66
C ILE A 7 -1.40 -45.64 28.62
N LEU A 8 -0.16 -45.36 29.05
CA LEU A 8 0.11 -44.16 29.87
C LEU A 8 1.35 -43.36 29.44
N SER A 9 2.04 -43.74 28.35
CA SER A 9 3.22 -43.00 27.86
C SER A 9 2.98 -42.14 26.62
N ILE A 10 1.73 -41.91 26.22
CA ILE A 10 1.40 -41.08 25.04
C ILE A 10 0.92 -39.67 25.40
N LEU A 11 0.83 -39.31 26.69
CA LEU A 11 0.21 -38.05 27.11
C LEU A 11 1.16 -36.84 27.27
N VAL A 12 2.41 -36.90 26.79
CA VAL A 12 3.39 -35.80 26.96
C VAL A 12 3.97 -35.27 25.63
N LEU A 13 3.43 -35.68 24.48
CA LEU A 13 3.85 -35.12 23.17
C LEU A 13 2.92 -34.03 22.63
N LEU A 14 1.95 -33.57 23.42
CA LEU A 14 1.24 -32.32 23.12
C LEU A 14 2.04 -31.14 23.66
N THR A 15 3.29 -30.99 23.20
CA THR A 15 3.87 -29.65 23.16
C THR A 15 3.03 -28.90 22.15
N SER A 16 2.19 -28.01 22.65
CA SER A 16 1.53 -26.99 21.84
C SER A 16 2.59 -26.35 20.96
N CYS A 17 2.58 -26.67 19.66
CA CYS A 17 2.94 -25.66 18.68
C CYS A 17 1.91 -24.56 18.90
N ASP A 18 2.26 -23.60 19.74
CA ASP A 18 1.79 -22.23 19.60
C ASP A 18 2.35 -21.79 18.24
N ASP A 19 1.75 -22.31 17.16
CA ASP A 19 1.80 -21.67 15.86
C ASP A 19 1.01 -20.40 16.13
N GLY A 20 1.74 -19.40 16.62
CA GLY A 20 1.30 -18.04 16.71
C GLY A 20 0.74 -17.77 15.33
N ASP A 21 -0.58 -17.78 15.26
CA ASP A 21 -1.35 -17.44 14.10
C ASP A 21 -1.10 -15.94 13.91
N ILE A 22 0.05 -15.62 13.32
CA ILE A 22 0.37 -14.30 12.80
C ILE A 22 -0.47 -14.18 11.54
N THR A 23 -1.78 -14.05 11.76
CA THR A 23 -2.70 -13.64 10.74
C THR A 23 -2.24 -12.26 10.30
N LEU A 24 -2.06 -12.12 8.99
CA LEU A 24 -1.85 -10.83 8.33
C LEU A 24 -3.20 -10.08 8.33
N GLU A 25 -3.82 -9.95 9.50
CA GLU A 25 -5.20 -9.51 9.72
C GLU A 25 -5.41 -8.03 9.36
N SER A 26 -4.33 -7.30 9.05
CA SER A 26 -4.37 -5.85 8.98
C SER A 26 -3.93 -5.23 7.65
N PHE A 27 -3.54 -6.01 6.63
CA PHE A 27 -3.30 -5.43 5.29
C PHE A 27 -4.60 -5.29 4.49
N ASN A 28 -5.49 -4.40 4.95
CA ASN A 28 -6.73 -4.08 4.24
C ASN A 28 -7.05 -2.58 4.36
N PHE A 29 -6.88 -1.86 3.24
CA PHE A 29 -7.19 -0.43 3.09
C PHE A 29 -8.42 -0.18 2.20
N GLU A 30 -9.28 -1.18 2.03
CA GLU A 30 -10.57 -1.03 1.35
C GLU A 30 -11.40 0.09 2.02
N GLY A 31 -12.05 0.90 1.19
CA GLY A 31 -12.85 2.04 1.64
C GLY A 31 -12.05 3.26 2.13
N GLN A 32 -10.72 3.16 2.29
CA GLN A 32 -9.90 4.34 2.59
C GLN A 32 -9.68 5.17 1.32
N THR A 33 -9.75 6.49 1.44
CA THR A 33 -9.45 7.43 0.36
C THR A 33 -7.96 7.59 0.17
N ILE A 34 -7.52 7.79 -1.06
CA ILE A 34 -6.14 8.19 -1.35
C ILE A 34 -5.97 9.64 -0.90
N LEU A 35 -4.91 9.89 -0.14
CA LEU A 35 -4.47 11.18 0.31
C LEU A 35 -3.12 11.47 -0.33
N ASP A 36 -2.84 12.75 -0.52
CA ASP A 36 -1.56 13.28 -0.96
C ASP A 36 -1.04 14.29 0.07
N CYS A 37 0.19 14.74 -0.13
CA CYS A 37 0.65 15.98 0.48
C CYS A 37 0.53 17.08 -0.58
N ASP A 38 0.10 18.27 -0.17
CA ASP A 38 -0.10 19.38 -1.10
C ASP A 38 1.14 19.56 -1.98
N ALA A 39 0.92 19.69 -3.29
CA ALA A 39 2.00 19.83 -4.26
C ALA A 39 2.91 21.00 -3.85
N ASN A 40 4.18 20.69 -3.66
CA ASN A 40 5.21 21.69 -3.50
C ASN A 40 6.21 21.46 -4.62
N ASP A 41 6.24 22.37 -5.59
CA ASP A 41 7.09 22.29 -6.78
C ASP A 41 8.59 22.18 -6.47
N LEU A 42 9.00 22.39 -5.21
CA LEU A 42 10.37 22.21 -4.75
C LEU A 42 10.70 20.78 -4.33
N LEU A 43 9.68 19.92 -4.16
CA LEU A 43 9.86 18.51 -3.83
C LEU A 43 10.03 17.70 -5.11
N GLU A 44 11.10 16.92 -5.18
CA GLU A 44 11.39 15.99 -6.28
C GLU A 44 10.55 14.69 -6.20
N GLU A 45 9.64 14.62 -5.23
CA GLU A 45 8.90 13.43 -4.86
C GLU A 45 7.40 13.71 -4.68
N ASN A 46 6.59 12.72 -5.03
CA ASN A 46 5.13 12.76 -5.00
C ASN A 46 4.66 11.62 -4.11
N LEU A 47 4.00 11.97 -3.00
CA LEU A 47 3.54 11.02 -2.00
C LEU A 47 2.03 10.81 -2.13
N LEU A 48 1.62 9.57 -2.41
CA LEU A 48 0.23 9.13 -2.37
C LEU A 48 0.09 8.06 -1.29
N PHE A 49 -0.92 8.16 -0.43
CA PHE A 49 -1.03 7.25 0.70
C PHE A 49 -2.47 7.03 1.18
N LYS A 50 -2.65 5.96 1.93
CA LYS A 50 -3.88 5.61 2.65
C LYS A 50 -3.55 5.36 4.12
N THR A 51 -4.39 5.87 5.00
CA THR A 51 -4.28 5.66 6.45
C THR A 51 -5.47 4.86 6.96
N LYS A 52 -5.25 3.94 7.91
CA LYS A 52 -6.31 3.23 8.63
C LYS A 52 -5.87 3.04 10.07
N ASN A 53 -6.46 3.79 11.01
CA ASN A 53 -6.03 3.82 12.41
C ASN A 53 -4.52 4.10 12.54
N ASP A 54 -3.73 3.14 13.01
CA ASP A 54 -2.28 3.18 13.20
C ASP A 54 -1.49 2.67 11.98
N GLU A 55 -2.16 2.42 10.85
CA GLU A 55 -1.56 1.84 9.66
C GLU A 55 -1.48 2.83 8.50
N LEU A 56 -0.40 2.75 7.73
CA LEU A 56 -0.13 3.56 6.56
C LEU A 56 0.32 2.68 5.40
N LEU A 57 -0.33 2.79 4.26
CA LEU A 57 0.17 2.28 2.98
C LEU A 57 0.46 3.46 2.07
N LEU A 58 1.69 3.59 1.60
CA LEU A 58 2.14 4.75 0.82
C LEU A 58 2.88 4.33 -0.44
N ILE A 59 2.83 5.21 -1.42
CA ILE A 59 3.62 5.23 -2.64
C ILE A 59 4.46 6.51 -2.59
N ASN A 60 5.78 6.38 -2.73
CA ASN A 60 6.67 7.51 -2.95
C ASN A 60 7.23 7.46 -4.37
N LEU A 61 6.93 8.47 -5.18
CA LEU A 61 7.30 8.53 -6.60
C LEU A 61 8.17 9.75 -6.87
N LEU A 62 9.37 9.55 -7.42
CA LEU A 62 10.11 10.66 -8.00
C LEU A 62 9.33 11.25 -9.19
N ASN A 63 9.57 12.52 -9.49
CA ASN A 63 8.90 13.25 -10.59
C ASN A 63 8.93 12.50 -11.92
N THR A 64 10.02 11.79 -12.24
CA THR A 64 10.13 10.98 -13.47
C THR A 64 9.13 9.82 -13.51
N SER A 65 8.97 9.09 -12.41
CA SER A 65 7.99 8.01 -12.28
C SER A 65 6.57 8.55 -12.20
N TYR A 66 6.35 9.64 -11.47
CA TYR A 66 5.05 10.30 -11.38
C TYR A 66 4.55 10.76 -12.76
N ASN A 67 5.38 11.51 -13.51
CA ASN A 67 5.05 12.01 -14.84
C ASN A 67 4.88 10.90 -15.89
N THR A 68 5.41 9.70 -15.63
CA THR A 68 5.18 8.52 -16.47
C THR A 68 3.79 7.91 -16.21
N LEU A 69 3.35 7.89 -14.94
CA LEU A 69 2.11 7.23 -14.53
C LEU A 69 0.87 8.14 -14.67
N PHE A 70 0.97 9.39 -14.22
CA PHE A 70 -0.15 10.31 -14.05
C PHE A 70 -0.24 11.33 -15.19
N ILE A 71 -0.23 10.84 -16.42
CA ILE A 71 -0.47 11.67 -17.61
C ILE A 71 -1.97 11.98 -17.69
N PRO A 72 -2.37 13.26 -17.87
CA PRO A 72 -3.77 13.69 -17.99
C PRO A 72 -4.33 13.35 -19.38
N GLU A 73 -4.33 12.06 -19.70
CA GLU A 73 -4.83 11.50 -20.96
C GLU A 73 -5.35 10.10 -20.69
N GLU A 74 -6.50 9.76 -21.26
CA GLU A 74 -7.07 8.41 -21.19
C GLU A 74 -6.06 7.36 -21.68
N THR A 75 -5.93 6.25 -20.97
CA THR A 75 -5.03 5.16 -21.41
C THR A 75 -5.59 4.41 -22.62
N GLY A 76 -6.92 4.27 -22.70
CA GLY A 76 -7.62 3.59 -23.78
C GLY A 76 -7.08 2.18 -24.08
N ASP A 77 -7.07 1.81 -25.36
CA ASP A 77 -6.65 0.47 -25.83
C ASP A 77 -5.14 0.21 -25.67
N ALA A 78 -4.33 1.23 -25.37
CA ALA A 78 -2.89 1.06 -25.12
C ALA A 78 -2.61 0.30 -23.81
N GLY A 79 -3.60 0.24 -22.92
CA GLY A 79 -3.48 -0.37 -21.59
C GLY A 79 -2.81 0.56 -20.57
N PRO A 80 -2.67 0.10 -19.32
CA PRO A 80 -2.22 0.93 -18.22
C PRO A 80 -0.74 1.31 -18.35
N ARG A 81 -0.40 2.50 -17.86
CA ARG A 81 0.98 2.98 -17.73
C ARG A 81 1.63 2.28 -16.55
N THR A 82 2.89 1.87 -16.69
CA THR A 82 3.56 1.06 -15.67
C THR A 82 4.95 1.57 -15.34
N VAL A 83 5.33 1.44 -14.07
CA VAL A 83 6.72 1.62 -13.59
C VAL A 83 7.09 0.48 -12.63
N PRO A 84 8.33 -0.02 -12.68
CA PRO A 84 8.79 -1.07 -11.78
C PRO A 84 9.05 -0.49 -10.38
N ILE A 85 8.62 -1.20 -9.33
CA ILE A 85 8.90 -0.81 -7.94
C ILE A 85 10.41 -0.87 -7.70
N ASN A 86 11.00 0.27 -7.34
CA ASN A 86 12.44 0.46 -7.15
C ASN A 86 12.73 1.73 -6.32
N SER A 87 13.97 2.23 -6.35
CA SER A 87 14.38 3.45 -5.65
C SER A 87 13.63 4.72 -6.06
N ASN A 88 13.07 4.76 -7.27
CA ASN A 88 12.37 5.93 -7.82
C ASN A 88 10.85 5.82 -7.66
N SER A 89 10.36 4.62 -7.38
CA SER A 89 8.94 4.34 -7.18
C SER A 89 8.77 3.28 -6.09
N GLN A 90 8.69 3.76 -4.86
CA GLN A 90 8.64 2.93 -3.67
C GLN A 90 7.20 2.70 -3.25
N VAL A 91 6.91 1.49 -2.75
CA VAL A 91 5.66 1.18 -2.05
C VAL A 91 6.02 0.69 -0.66
N ILE A 92 5.46 1.33 0.37
CA ILE A 92 5.85 1.09 1.76
C ILE A 92 4.59 0.92 2.61
N TYR A 93 4.61 -0.07 3.47
CA TYR A 93 3.60 -0.29 4.50
C TYR A 93 4.21 -0.09 5.88
N ARG A 94 3.54 0.69 6.73
CA ARG A 94 3.99 1.01 8.09
C ARG A 94 2.87 0.77 9.09
N LYS A 95 3.26 0.30 10.26
CA LYS A 95 2.47 0.37 11.49
C LYS A 95 3.11 1.39 12.42
N TYR A 96 2.29 2.22 13.03
CA TYR A 96 2.68 3.27 13.95
C TYR A 96 2.33 2.88 15.39
N THR A 97 2.92 3.58 16.37
CA THR A 97 2.60 3.41 17.80
C THR A 97 1.25 4.01 18.20
N GLY A 98 0.55 4.66 17.26
CA GLY A 98 -0.75 5.27 17.44
C GLY A 98 -1.32 5.73 16.11
N THR A 99 -2.48 6.38 16.16
CA THR A 99 -3.23 6.79 14.96
C THR A 99 -2.41 7.71 14.04
N VAL A 100 -2.30 7.35 12.76
CA VAL A 100 -1.64 8.12 11.71
C VAL A 100 -2.68 8.89 10.89
N SER A 101 -2.31 10.10 10.45
CA SER A 101 -3.17 11.00 9.68
C SER A 101 -2.40 11.72 8.59
N ARG A 102 -3.08 12.41 7.66
CA ARG A 102 -2.44 13.32 6.68
C ARG A 102 -1.48 14.29 7.35
N SER A 103 -1.87 14.89 8.48
CA SER A 103 -1.02 15.84 9.20
C SER A 103 0.26 15.22 9.76
N THR A 104 0.22 13.93 10.13
CA THR A 104 1.37 13.17 10.60
C THR A 104 2.34 12.87 9.45
N VAL A 105 1.80 12.49 8.30
CA VAL A 105 2.57 12.06 7.11
C VAL A 105 3.16 13.26 6.37
N CYS A 106 2.39 14.32 6.19
CA CYS A 106 2.76 15.50 5.39
C CYS A 106 3.42 16.62 6.21
N SER A 107 3.83 16.35 7.45
CA SER A 107 4.45 17.38 8.29
C SER A 107 5.85 17.71 7.78
N THR A 108 6.12 19.00 7.53
CA THR A 108 7.47 19.49 7.19
C THR A 108 8.43 19.42 8.37
N ILE A 109 7.90 19.45 9.59
CA ILE A 109 8.65 19.23 10.82
C ILE A 109 8.26 17.84 11.35
N PRO A 110 9.21 16.88 11.45
CA PRO A 110 8.91 15.56 11.96
C PRO A 110 8.19 15.62 13.31
N VAL A 111 7.06 14.94 13.42
CA VAL A 111 6.33 14.83 14.68
C VAL A 111 7.00 13.81 15.59
N SER A 112 6.95 14.04 16.90
CA SER A 112 7.49 13.08 17.89
C SER A 112 6.54 11.92 18.19
N SER A 113 5.28 12.01 17.77
CA SER A 113 4.26 10.97 17.95
C SER A 113 3.14 11.11 16.89
N PRO A 114 2.58 9.99 16.40
CA PRO A 114 3.04 8.62 16.64
C PRO A 114 4.38 8.33 15.92
N THR A 115 5.08 7.29 16.36
CA THR A 115 6.37 6.84 15.78
C THR A 115 6.17 5.55 14.98
N VAL A 116 7.03 5.29 13.99
CA VAL A 116 6.99 4.03 13.23
C VAL A 116 7.37 2.86 14.16
N ALA A 117 6.47 1.90 14.31
CA ALA A 117 6.66 0.69 15.10
C ALA A 117 7.18 -0.48 14.24
N LYS A 118 6.65 -0.62 13.02
CA LYS A 118 7.09 -1.61 12.03
C LYS A 118 7.01 -1.04 10.63
N GLU A 119 7.90 -1.50 9.76
CA GLU A 119 7.96 -1.10 8.35
C GLU A 119 8.20 -2.31 7.46
N TRP A 120 7.45 -2.36 6.36
CA TRP A 120 7.67 -3.28 5.25
C TRP A 120 7.86 -2.48 3.98
N VAL A 121 8.97 -2.72 3.30
CA VAL A 121 9.27 -2.08 2.02
C VAL A 121 9.02 -3.09 0.91
N ALA A 122 8.34 -2.66 -0.15
CA ALA A 122 8.19 -3.47 -1.34
C ALA A 122 9.55 -3.65 -2.03
N THR A 123 9.93 -4.91 -2.25
CA THR A 123 11.24 -5.31 -2.81
C THR A 123 11.18 -5.60 -4.31
N GLY A 124 9.98 -5.55 -4.90
CA GLY A 124 9.75 -5.77 -6.32
C GLY A 124 8.26 -5.71 -6.65
N GLY A 125 7.95 -5.83 -7.94
CA GLY A 125 6.62 -5.69 -8.50
C GLY A 125 6.52 -4.47 -9.42
N THR A 126 5.30 -4.15 -9.82
CA THR A 126 5.01 -3.05 -10.76
C THR A 126 3.85 -2.22 -10.24
N ILE A 127 3.97 -0.89 -10.32
CA ILE A 127 2.86 0.04 -10.16
C ILE A 127 2.24 0.25 -11.54
N SER A 128 0.93 0.04 -11.64
CA SER A 128 0.14 0.14 -12.86
C SER A 128 -0.95 1.19 -12.67
N VAL A 129 -1.09 2.10 -13.63
CA VAL A 129 -2.08 3.18 -13.61
C VAL A 129 -2.88 3.17 -14.90
N GLU A 130 -4.18 2.92 -14.78
CA GLU A 130 -5.17 3.12 -15.84
C GLU A 130 -5.83 4.48 -15.63
N THR A 131 -6.01 5.25 -16.71
CA THR A 131 -6.56 6.62 -16.62
C THR A 131 -7.83 6.71 -17.42
N ASN A 132 -8.90 7.19 -16.77
CA ASN A 132 -10.21 7.41 -17.35
C ASN A 132 -10.58 8.90 -17.27
N GLU A 133 -11.18 9.43 -18.33
CA GLU A 133 -11.67 10.81 -18.33
C GLU A 133 -13.05 10.92 -17.67
N VAL A 134 -13.25 11.99 -16.90
CA VAL A 134 -14.56 12.39 -16.40
C VAL A 134 -15.00 13.61 -17.19
N ARG A 135 -16.17 13.54 -17.80
CA ARG A 135 -16.72 14.60 -18.66
C ARG A 135 -17.92 15.28 -18.02
N ASP A 136 -18.04 16.59 -18.23
CA ASP A 136 -19.26 17.32 -17.91
C ASP A 136 -20.42 16.77 -18.77
N PRO A 137 -21.55 16.40 -18.16
CA PRO A 137 -22.65 15.77 -18.89
C PRO A 137 -23.38 16.71 -19.87
N ASN A 138 -23.20 18.02 -19.75
CA ASN A 138 -23.84 19.03 -20.59
C ASN A 138 -22.91 19.55 -21.69
N THR A 139 -21.63 19.82 -21.37
CA THR A 139 -20.67 20.39 -22.33
C THR A 139 -19.79 19.34 -23.00
N ASN A 140 -19.74 18.12 -22.45
CA ASN A 140 -18.84 17.03 -22.86
C ASN A 140 -17.33 17.38 -22.72
N GLU A 141 -17.01 18.48 -22.05
CA GLU A 141 -15.64 18.85 -21.70
C GLU A 141 -15.09 17.91 -20.63
N VAL A 142 -13.80 17.61 -20.70
CA VAL A 142 -13.13 16.86 -19.64
C VAL A 142 -13.00 17.76 -18.42
N ILE A 143 -13.45 17.30 -17.26
CA ILE A 143 -13.43 18.02 -15.99
C ILE A 143 -12.50 17.40 -14.96
N ALA A 144 -12.07 16.15 -15.17
CA ALA A 144 -11.08 15.47 -14.35
C ALA A 144 -10.56 14.20 -15.02
N HIS A 145 -9.47 13.67 -14.47
CA HIS A 145 -8.97 12.33 -14.75
C HIS A 145 -9.06 11.48 -13.48
N ILE A 146 -9.55 10.25 -13.63
CA ILE A 146 -9.50 9.22 -12.57
C ILE A 146 -8.39 8.25 -12.92
N HIS A 147 -7.39 8.15 -12.04
CA HIS A 147 -6.27 7.24 -12.14
C HIS A 147 -6.51 6.03 -11.23
N ASN A 148 -6.79 4.86 -11.82
CA ASN A 148 -6.95 3.60 -11.09
C ASN A 148 -5.56 2.98 -10.88
N ILE A 149 -5.10 2.96 -9.62
CA ILE A 149 -3.75 2.51 -9.25
C ILE A 149 -3.81 1.06 -8.74
N THR A 150 -2.99 0.19 -9.33
CA THR A 150 -2.87 -1.22 -8.95
C THR A 150 -1.41 -1.63 -8.82
N PHE A 151 -1.10 -2.47 -7.84
CA PHE A 151 0.20 -3.12 -7.69
C PHE A 151 0.13 -4.56 -8.20
N THR A 152 1.06 -4.93 -9.07
CA THR A 152 1.14 -6.26 -9.66
C THR A 152 2.41 -6.97 -9.19
N ASN A 153 2.26 -8.21 -8.72
CA ASN A 153 3.34 -9.05 -8.19
C ASN A 153 4.23 -8.34 -7.15
N VAL A 154 3.60 -7.64 -6.21
CA VAL A 154 4.31 -6.88 -5.18
C VAL A 154 4.71 -7.77 -4.01
N ASN A 155 5.94 -7.62 -3.53
CA ASN A 155 6.48 -8.37 -2.38
C ASN A 155 7.00 -7.43 -1.30
N PHE A 156 6.36 -7.42 -0.15
CA PHE A 156 6.72 -6.63 1.03
C PHE A 156 7.63 -7.43 1.96
N SER A 157 8.70 -6.80 2.44
CA SER A 157 9.63 -7.42 3.38
C SER A 157 9.97 -6.49 4.54
N SER A 158 10.10 -7.08 5.72
CA SER A 158 10.67 -6.46 6.92
C SER A 158 11.79 -7.36 7.48
N SER A 159 12.34 -7.01 8.66
CA SER A 159 13.23 -7.91 9.41
C SER A 159 12.52 -9.16 9.95
N ASP A 160 11.21 -9.10 10.17
CA ASP A 160 10.46 -10.12 10.90
C ASP A 160 9.87 -11.15 9.92
N ASN A 161 9.23 -10.66 8.86
CA ASN A 161 8.54 -11.48 7.87
C ASN A 161 8.40 -10.77 6.51
N SER A 162 7.89 -11.51 5.54
CA SER A 162 7.52 -11.02 4.21
C SER A 162 6.15 -11.54 3.77
N PHE A 163 5.53 -10.83 2.84
CA PHE A 163 4.25 -11.21 2.23
C PHE A 163 4.13 -10.60 0.84
N SER A 164 3.31 -11.20 -0.02
CA SER A 164 3.16 -10.75 -1.40
C SER A 164 1.71 -10.76 -1.87
N PHE A 165 1.45 -9.95 -2.90
CA PHE A 165 0.19 -9.92 -3.63
C PHE A 165 0.47 -10.06 -5.11
N SER A 166 -0.21 -10.99 -5.79
CA SER A 166 -0.20 -11.05 -7.25
C SER A 166 -0.86 -9.81 -7.86
N ASN A 167 -1.93 -9.33 -7.22
CA ASN A 167 -2.64 -8.12 -7.61
C ASN A 167 -3.22 -7.44 -6.36
N TYR A 168 -2.97 -6.14 -6.19
CA TYR A 168 -3.52 -5.34 -5.10
C TYR A 168 -4.03 -3.99 -5.63
N ILE A 169 -5.31 -3.72 -5.46
CA ILE A 169 -5.92 -2.45 -5.89
C ILE A 169 -5.60 -1.40 -4.84
N PHE A 170 -4.73 -0.44 -5.17
CA PHE A 170 -4.44 0.68 -4.30
C PHE A 170 -5.64 1.64 -4.27
N GLY A 171 -6.28 1.90 -5.41
CA GLY A 171 -7.55 2.64 -5.50
C GLY A 171 -7.52 3.75 -6.54
N ASP A 172 -8.53 4.62 -6.46
CA ASP A 172 -8.79 5.64 -7.46
C ASP A 172 -8.30 7.01 -6.99
N TYR A 173 -7.41 7.63 -7.77
CA TYR A 173 -6.88 8.95 -7.52
C TYR A 173 -7.41 9.93 -8.56
N ARG A 174 -8.20 10.91 -8.12
CA ARG A 174 -8.83 11.91 -8.99
C ARG A 174 -7.98 13.17 -9.05
N ILE A 175 -7.70 13.64 -10.25
CA ILE A 175 -7.09 14.95 -10.51
C ILE A 175 -8.10 15.80 -11.30
N ASP A 176 -8.57 16.88 -10.71
CA ASP A 176 -9.43 17.86 -11.39
C ASP A 176 -8.62 18.74 -12.36
N ILE A 177 -9.27 19.20 -13.43
CA ILE A 177 -8.69 20.09 -14.44
C ILE A 177 -8.93 21.56 -14.09
#